data_AF-A0A3S0DAW7-F1
#
_entry.id   AF-A0A3S0DAW7-F1
#
_cell.length_a   1.000
_cell.length_b   1.000
_cell.length_c   1.000
_cell.angle_alpha   90.00
_cell.angle_beta   90.00
_cell.angle_gamma   90.00
#
_symmetry.space_group_name_H-M   'P 1'
#
loop_
_entity.id
_entity.type
_entity.pdbx_description
1 polymer ?
#
loop_
_entity_poly.entity_id
_entity_poly.type
_entity_poly.pdbx_seq_one_letter_code
_entity_poly.pdbx_strand_id
1 'polypeptide(L)'
;MNLDMYIQKLANRHDLTLDESYLAAKILLKDVEPVLAGQFLSLLHAKGETADELLGFHKALTESARKINNTKAFVDIVGTGGDKAGTLNISTGGSLLANACSLPVVKHGNRAVSSSCGSADVLAELGFNLDLTDDEIKEAIANDKFAFMFAPNFYPVLAKLKDVRKKLATPTIFNLLGPLLNPAGREHIILGVYDAKYVPVIAEALFKLGTTKSLVFHGNGLDELSTLGNVKAKLVTHDSISDMSIELQELGLTKAKAVDLAGGDRMYNGQMLIKTLNGTHTGISDSLALNAGAALWVYGNANSLKEGVKVAQARLAQGDIVQLNKLQQIIHRKYQAPQKRKSMKAALLAKEFAVISEIKRASPSAGHIANIGDPLIRALEYVSYGAAAISVLTDAGFNGSMEDLRRVSDGLKDMPVPVLCKDFMVTPPQIAEAHANGADVILLIVHVLKEKTLEMAKIAHSFGLEVLVEVHNPNELDIALAADADVIGVNQRDLNDFSMHPDQFAELIKLIPADRVKVAESGLKTREDALKALALGYDGVLVGEALSRLDNPATFFGK
;
A
#
# COMPACT_ATOMS: atom_id res chain seq x y z
N MET A 1 1.74 -36.94 -25.67
CA MET A 1 0.46 -37.09 -24.96
C MET A 1 -0.37 -35.87 -25.32
N ASN A 2 -1.56 -36.07 -25.87
CA ASN A 2 -2.47 -34.98 -26.27
C ASN A 2 -3.63 -34.86 -25.26
N LEU A 3 -4.24 -33.68 -25.15
CA LEU A 3 -5.39 -33.41 -24.28
C LEU A 3 -6.70 -34.04 -24.78
N ASP A 4 -6.78 -34.43 -26.06
CA ASP A 4 -8.01 -34.91 -26.72
C ASP A 4 -8.78 -35.96 -25.92
N MET A 5 -8.07 -36.95 -25.37
CA MET A 5 -8.70 -38.02 -24.58
C MET A 5 -9.40 -37.47 -23.33
N TYR A 6 -8.76 -36.53 -22.63
CA TYR A 6 -9.34 -35.91 -21.44
C TYR A 6 -10.46 -34.94 -21.80
N ILE A 7 -10.32 -34.19 -22.90
CA ILE A 7 -11.39 -33.34 -23.45
C ILE A 7 -12.63 -34.18 -23.77
N GLN A 8 -12.47 -35.35 -24.41
CA GLN A 8 -13.58 -36.24 -24.74
C GLN A 8 -14.27 -36.79 -23.48
N LYS A 9 -13.51 -37.11 -22.42
CA LYS A 9 -14.10 -37.51 -21.13
C LYS A 9 -14.92 -36.38 -20.51
N LEU A 10 -14.36 -35.18 -20.45
CA LEU A 10 -15.03 -34.00 -19.88
C LEU A 10 -16.27 -33.59 -20.70
N ALA A 11 -16.23 -33.72 -22.02
CA ALA A 11 -17.38 -33.47 -22.90
C ALA A 11 -18.56 -34.42 -22.59
N ASN A 12 -18.26 -35.66 -22.17
CA ASN A 12 -19.24 -36.63 -21.70
C ASN A 12 -19.59 -36.49 -20.21
N ARG A 13 -19.13 -35.40 -19.55
CA ARG A 13 -19.31 -35.13 -18.12
C ARG A 13 -18.76 -36.22 -17.20
N HIS A 14 -17.73 -36.94 -17.64
CA HIS A 14 -17.01 -37.88 -16.78
C HIS A 14 -15.91 -37.16 -15.99
N ASP A 15 -15.80 -37.49 -14.71
CA ASP A 15 -14.71 -37.02 -13.86
C ASP A 15 -13.38 -37.62 -14.30
N LEU A 16 -12.31 -36.83 -14.19
CA LEU A 16 -10.95 -37.35 -14.31
C LEU A 16 -10.52 -37.93 -12.96
N THR A 17 -9.81 -39.06 -13.00
CA THR A 17 -9.12 -39.54 -11.79
C THR A 17 -7.99 -38.59 -11.41
N LEU A 18 -7.45 -38.70 -10.20
CA LEU A 18 -6.30 -37.89 -9.75
C LEU A 18 -5.13 -37.99 -10.73
N ASP A 19 -4.78 -39.21 -11.18
CA ASP A 19 -3.66 -39.43 -12.10
C ASP A 19 -3.95 -38.85 -13.49
N GLU A 20 -5.19 -38.97 -13.98
CA GLU A 20 -5.59 -38.38 -15.25
C GLU A 20 -5.55 -36.86 -15.20
N SER A 21 -6.06 -36.26 -14.12
CA SER A 21 -6.00 -34.83 -13.88
C SER A 21 -4.57 -34.33 -13.77
N TYR A 22 -3.70 -35.06 -13.06
CA TYR A 22 -2.27 -34.77 -12.96
C TYR A 22 -1.60 -34.78 -14.33
N LEU A 23 -1.83 -35.81 -15.15
CA LEU A 23 -1.27 -35.88 -16.50
C LEU A 23 -1.80 -34.77 -17.40
N ALA A 24 -3.12 -34.49 -17.35
CA ALA A 24 -3.72 -33.39 -18.10
C ALA A 24 -3.12 -32.02 -17.70
N ALA A 25 -2.93 -31.78 -16.41
CA ALA A 25 -2.28 -30.58 -15.90
C ALA A 25 -0.82 -30.48 -16.37
N LYS A 26 -0.05 -31.57 -16.33
CA LYS A 26 1.34 -31.59 -16.85
C LYS A 26 1.41 -31.29 -18.34
N ILE A 27 0.41 -31.68 -19.12
CA ILE A 27 0.31 -31.33 -20.54
C ILE A 27 -0.02 -29.83 -20.67
N LEU A 28 -1.06 -29.33 -20.00
CA LEU A 28 -1.47 -27.92 -20.02
C LEU A 28 -0.37 -26.93 -19.62
N LEU A 29 0.51 -27.31 -18.69
CA LEU A 29 1.60 -26.47 -18.19
C LEU A 29 2.83 -26.43 -19.14
N LYS A 30 2.84 -27.24 -20.20
CA LYS A 30 3.83 -27.16 -21.28
C LYS A 30 3.34 -26.21 -22.38
N ASP A 31 3.69 -26.49 -23.64
CA ASP A 31 3.19 -25.73 -24.78
C ASP A 31 2.03 -26.51 -25.40
N VAL A 32 0.83 -25.96 -25.21
CA VAL A 32 -0.44 -26.53 -25.69
C VAL A 32 -1.12 -25.49 -26.56
N GLU A 33 -1.79 -25.95 -27.61
CA GLU A 33 -2.59 -25.09 -28.46
C GLU A 33 -3.65 -24.33 -27.63
N PRO A 34 -3.73 -22.99 -27.72
CA PRO A 34 -4.66 -22.19 -26.92
C PRO A 34 -6.13 -22.63 -27.00
N VAL A 35 -6.56 -23.13 -28.16
CA VAL A 35 -7.93 -23.63 -28.37
C VAL A 35 -8.20 -24.87 -27.53
N LEU A 36 -7.30 -25.86 -27.56
CA LEU A 36 -7.42 -27.08 -26.76
C LEU A 36 -7.35 -26.79 -25.25
N ALA A 37 -6.45 -25.88 -24.85
CA ALA A 37 -6.38 -25.43 -23.45
C ALA A 37 -7.69 -24.76 -23.02
N GLY A 38 -8.24 -23.88 -23.84
CA GLY A 38 -9.53 -23.22 -23.59
C GLY A 38 -10.69 -24.20 -23.50
N GLN A 39 -10.76 -25.17 -24.43
CA GLN A 39 -11.79 -26.21 -24.45
C GLN A 39 -11.73 -27.09 -23.20
N PHE A 40 -10.54 -27.58 -22.84
CA PHE A 40 -10.35 -28.39 -21.65
C PHE A 40 -10.81 -27.66 -20.39
N LEU A 41 -10.32 -26.42 -20.18
CA LEU A 41 -10.64 -25.65 -18.97
C LEU A 41 -12.13 -25.31 -18.87
N SER A 42 -12.77 -25.00 -20.01
CA SER A 42 -14.20 -24.70 -20.07
C SER A 42 -15.05 -25.94 -19.76
N LEU A 43 -14.70 -27.11 -20.33
CA LEU A 43 -15.43 -28.35 -20.10
C LEU A 43 -15.26 -28.85 -18.66
N LEU A 44 -14.05 -28.75 -18.11
CA LEU A 44 -13.78 -29.10 -16.71
C LEU A 44 -14.64 -28.26 -15.76
N HIS A 45 -14.68 -26.94 -15.98
CA HIS A 45 -15.50 -26.04 -15.17
C HIS A 45 -17.00 -26.29 -15.35
N ALA A 46 -17.47 -26.49 -16.59
CA ALA A 46 -18.88 -26.75 -16.88
C ALA A 46 -19.39 -28.08 -16.29
N LYS A 47 -18.51 -29.09 -16.21
CA LYS A 47 -18.81 -30.36 -15.52
C LYS A 47 -19.00 -30.13 -14.02
N GLY A 48 -18.14 -29.30 -13.43
CA GLY A 48 -17.95 -29.13 -11.99
C GLY A 48 -16.71 -29.89 -11.54
N GLU A 49 -15.79 -29.18 -10.90
CA GLU A 49 -14.50 -29.73 -10.45
C GLU A 49 -14.66 -30.64 -9.24
N THR A 50 -13.93 -31.76 -9.22
CA THR A 50 -13.86 -32.68 -8.07
C THR A 50 -12.60 -32.47 -7.23
N ALA A 51 -12.58 -33.06 -6.02
CA ALA A 51 -11.40 -33.02 -5.17
C ALA A 51 -10.20 -33.70 -5.84
N ASP A 52 -10.38 -34.87 -6.47
CA ASP A 52 -9.30 -35.57 -7.16
C ASP A 52 -8.75 -34.78 -8.35
N GLU A 53 -9.62 -34.07 -9.07
CA GLU A 53 -9.20 -33.17 -10.15
C GLU A 53 -8.33 -32.02 -9.63
N LEU A 54 -8.75 -31.38 -8.53
CA LEU A 54 -7.94 -30.35 -7.85
C LEU A 54 -6.59 -30.90 -7.39
N LEU A 55 -6.56 -32.09 -6.80
CA LEU A 55 -5.33 -32.72 -6.32
C LEU A 55 -4.37 -33.10 -7.45
N GLY A 56 -4.89 -33.53 -8.60
CA GLY A 56 -4.08 -33.78 -9.79
C GLY A 56 -3.37 -32.51 -10.28
N PHE A 57 -4.10 -31.39 -10.40
CA PHE A 57 -3.53 -30.09 -10.75
C PHE A 57 -2.55 -29.58 -9.70
N HIS A 58 -2.92 -29.72 -8.43
CA HIS A 58 -2.09 -29.35 -7.29
C HIS A 58 -0.72 -30.05 -7.34
N LYS A 59 -0.71 -31.37 -7.56
CA LYS A 59 0.52 -32.17 -7.71
C LYS A 59 1.38 -31.67 -8.87
N ALA A 60 0.78 -31.43 -10.04
CA ALA A 60 1.52 -30.95 -11.21
C ALA A 60 2.15 -29.55 -11.00
N LEU A 61 1.42 -28.66 -10.33
CA LEU A 61 1.87 -27.29 -10.05
C LEU A 61 2.95 -27.25 -8.98
N THR A 62 2.80 -28.00 -7.89
CA THR A 62 3.78 -28.05 -6.80
C THR A 62 5.11 -28.67 -7.22
N GLU A 63 5.10 -29.63 -8.17
CA GLU A 63 6.32 -30.14 -8.79
C GLU A 63 7.08 -29.08 -9.62
N SER A 64 6.34 -28.13 -10.20
CA SER A 64 6.88 -27.10 -11.10
C SER A 64 7.17 -25.78 -10.39
N ALA A 65 6.88 -25.69 -9.08
CA ALA A 65 6.99 -24.47 -8.31
C ALA A 65 8.41 -24.23 -7.79
N ARG A 66 8.75 -22.95 -7.56
CA ARG A 66 9.85 -22.59 -6.65
C ARG A 66 9.48 -23.09 -5.25
N LYS A 67 10.37 -23.83 -4.60
CA LYS A 67 10.08 -24.49 -3.31
C LYS A 67 10.69 -23.71 -2.15
N ILE A 68 9.92 -23.51 -1.09
CA ILE A 68 10.42 -23.01 0.19
C ILE A 68 10.47 -24.18 1.16
N ASN A 69 11.67 -24.48 1.69
CA ASN A 69 11.79 -25.43 2.79
C ASN A 69 11.43 -24.72 4.10
N ASN A 70 10.20 -24.91 4.56
CA ASN A 70 9.73 -24.46 5.86
C ASN A 70 9.39 -25.66 6.73
N THR A 71 9.94 -25.70 7.94
CA THR A 71 9.71 -26.77 8.92
C THR A 71 8.89 -26.30 10.12
N LYS A 72 8.43 -25.05 10.11
CA LYS A 72 7.68 -24.46 11.23
C LYS A 72 6.19 -24.44 10.91
N ALA A 73 5.39 -24.82 11.90
CA ALA A 73 3.94 -24.74 11.83
C ALA A 73 3.45 -23.31 11.64
N PHE A 74 2.50 -23.12 10.71
CA PHE A 74 1.88 -21.82 10.43
C PHE A 74 0.41 -21.97 10.06
N VAL A 75 -0.29 -20.83 10.01
CA VAL A 75 -1.64 -20.72 9.45
C VAL A 75 -1.64 -19.85 8.19
N ASP A 76 -2.45 -20.24 7.21
CA ASP A 76 -2.79 -19.44 6.04
C ASP A 76 -4.26 -18.99 6.12
N ILE A 77 -4.53 -17.71 5.92
CA ILE A 77 -5.89 -17.15 5.86
C ILE A 77 -6.08 -16.64 4.43
N VAL A 78 -6.87 -17.36 3.65
CA VAL A 78 -6.91 -17.21 2.20
C VAL A 78 -8.31 -17.47 1.65
N GLY A 79 -8.61 -16.84 0.52
CA GLY A 79 -9.86 -17.02 -0.20
C GLY A 79 -9.59 -17.38 -1.66
N THR A 80 -10.56 -18.01 -2.32
CA THR A 80 -10.49 -18.30 -3.76
C THR A 80 -10.50 -17.03 -4.63
N GLY A 81 -10.95 -15.91 -4.06
CA GLY A 81 -11.36 -14.70 -4.75
C GLY A 81 -12.57 -14.93 -5.66
N GLY A 82 -12.99 -13.88 -6.36
CA GLY A 82 -13.99 -13.98 -7.43
C GLY A 82 -15.46 -13.88 -6.99
N ASP A 83 -15.73 -13.55 -5.72
CA ASP A 83 -17.06 -13.20 -5.22
C ASP A 83 -17.59 -11.86 -5.78
N LYS A 84 -16.70 -11.03 -6.34
CA LYS A 84 -16.97 -9.70 -6.92
C LYS A 84 -17.60 -8.73 -5.92
N ALA A 85 -17.47 -8.98 -4.62
CA ALA A 85 -18.09 -8.17 -3.59
C ALA A 85 -17.36 -6.84 -3.36
N GLY A 86 -16.08 -6.77 -3.76
CA GLY A 86 -15.26 -5.56 -3.61
C GLY A 86 -15.11 -5.15 -2.16
N THR A 87 -15.02 -6.11 -1.23
CA THR A 87 -14.84 -5.85 0.19
C THR A 87 -13.47 -5.23 0.48
N LEU A 88 -13.35 -4.62 1.66
CA LEU A 88 -12.06 -4.38 2.27
C LEU A 88 -11.30 -5.70 2.40
N ASN A 89 -9.97 -5.66 2.33
CA ASN A 89 -9.12 -6.86 2.37
C ASN A 89 -9.11 -7.53 3.77
N ILE A 90 -10.23 -8.12 4.17
CA ILE A 90 -10.49 -8.69 5.51
C ILE A 90 -9.53 -9.84 5.79
N SER A 91 -9.31 -10.75 4.84
CA SER A 91 -8.36 -11.85 5.05
C SER A 91 -6.92 -11.35 5.28
N THR A 92 -6.53 -10.23 4.67
CA THR A 92 -5.21 -9.59 4.88
C THR A 92 -5.13 -8.94 6.25
N GLY A 93 -6.13 -8.14 6.64
CA GLY A 93 -6.20 -7.54 7.97
C GLY A 93 -6.26 -8.60 9.09
N GLY A 94 -7.03 -9.67 8.89
CA GLY A 94 -7.13 -10.80 9.80
C GLY A 94 -5.82 -11.56 9.94
N SER A 95 -5.03 -11.68 8.86
CA SER A 95 -3.69 -12.28 8.89
C SER A 95 -2.73 -11.45 9.75
N LEU A 96 -2.73 -10.12 9.60
CA LEU A 96 -1.90 -9.21 10.38
C LEU A 96 -2.32 -9.22 11.86
N LEU A 97 -3.62 -9.22 12.15
CA LEU A 97 -4.13 -9.34 13.52
C LEU A 97 -3.78 -10.70 14.16
N ALA A 98 -3.91 -11.81 13.42
CA ALA A 98 -3.50 -13.12 13.91
C ALA A 98 -2.00 -13.17 14.25
N ASN A 99 -1.15 -12.59 13.40
CA ASN A 99 0.29 -12.46 13.69
C ASN A 99 0.55 -11.58 14.92
N ALA A 100 -0.20 -10.50 15.10
CA ALA A 100 -0.12 -9.66 16.30
C ALA A 100 -0.53 -10.38 17.59
N CYS A 101 -1.32 -11.44 17.47
CA CYS A 101 -1.60 -12.42 18.54
C CYS A 101 -0.50 -13.50 18.66
N SER A 102 0.71 -13.24 18.14
CA SER A 102 1.89 -14.12 18.17
C SER A 102 1.79 -15.40 17.34
N LEU A 103 0.83 -15.49 16.42
CA LEU A 103 0.63 -16.66 15.55
C LEU A 103 1.58 -16.61 14.33
N PRO A 104 2.23 -17.72 13.95
CA PRO A 104 2.95 -17.80 12.68
C PRO A 104 1.97 -17.81 11.51
N VAL A 105 2.04 -16.81 10.66
CA VAL A 105 1.17 -16.64 9.49
C VAL A 105 2.03 -16.62 8.23
N VAL A 106 1.77 -17.54 7.31
CA VAL A 106 2.39 -17.51 5.98
C VAL A 106 1.27 -17.39 4.97
N LYS A 107 1.01 -16.16 4.54
CA LYS A 107 -0.11 -15.85 3.66
C LYS A 107 0.30 -16.04 2.21
N HIS A 108 -0.41 -16.90 1.48
CA HIS A 108 -0.27 -16.97 0.02
C HIS A 108 -1.30 -16.06 -0.66
N GLY A 109 -0.87 -15.27 -1.63
CA GLY A 109 -1.78 -14.32 -2.27
C GLY A 109 -1.32 -13.83 -3.63
N ASN A 110 -2.20 -13.09 -4.28
CA ASN A 110 -1.98 -12.54 -5.61
C ASN A 110 -2.48 -11.09 -5.68
N ARG A 111 -2.17 -10.41 -6.80
CA ARG A 111 -2.80 -9.15 -7.18
C ARG A 111 -4.21 -9.40 -7.68
N ALA A 112 -5.06 -8.38 -7.63
CA ALA A 112 -6.40 -8.50 -8.16
C ALA A 112 -6.40 -8.71 -9.68
N VAL A 113 -7.27 -9.63 -10.15
CA VAL A 113 -7.58 -9.81 -11.58
C VAL A 113 -8.95 -9.18 -11.91
N SER A 114 -9.88 -9.17 -10.95
CA SER A 114 -11.27 -8.70 -11.13
C SER A 114 -11.80 -7.79 -10.01
N SER A 115 -11.08 -7.63 -8.89
CA SER A 115 -11.40 -6.63 -7.85
C SER A 115 -10.58 -5.35 -8.05
N SER A 116 -10.98 -4.26 -7.41
CA SER A 116 -10.22 -3.00 -7.40
C SER A 116 -8.92 -3.08 -6.60
N CYS A 117 -8.76 -4.10 -5.74
CA CYS A 117 -7.59 -4.27 -4.91
C CYS A 117 -7.43 -5.72 -4.41
N GLY A 118 -6.25 -6.32 -4.58
CA GLY A 118 -5.93 -7.66 -4.07
C GLY A 118 -5.00 -7.62 -2.85
N SER A 119 -4.83 -8.77 -2.20
CA SER A 119 -3.97 -8.89 -1.00
C SER A 119 -2.55 -8.36 -1.19
N ALA A 120 -1.94 -8.62 -2.36
CA ALA A 120 -0.62 -8.11 -2.70
C ALA A 120 -0.61 -6.58 -2.87
N ASP A 121 -1.65 -6.01 -3.46
CA ASP A 121 -1.76 -4.56 -3.68
C ASP A 121 -1.91 -3.81 -2.36
N VAL A 122 -2.73 -4.32 -1.44
CA VAL A 122 -2.86 -3.74 -0.09
C VAL A 122 -1.60 -3.93 0.73
N LEU A 123 -0.96 -5.11 0.70
CA LEU A 123 0.28 -5.31 1.44
C LEU A 123 1.40 -4.40 0.91
N ALA A 124 1.49 -4.18 -0.40
CA ALA A 124 2.43 -3.23 -0.98
C ALA A 124 2.12 -1.78 -0.56
N GLU A 125 0.84 -1.39 -0.50
CA GLU A 125 0.41 -0.08 0.03
C GLU A 125 0.76 0.07 1.52
N LEU A 126 0.62 -1.01 2.28
CA LEU A 126 1.11 -1.15 3.64
C LEU A 126 2.63 -1.36 3.69
N GLY A 127 3.38 -1.12 2.61
CA GLY A 127 4.85 -1.13 2.47
C GLY A 127 5.57 -2.47 2.46
N PHE A 128 4.86 -3.61 2.43
CA PHE A 128 5.49 -4.92 2.40
C PHE A 128 6.23 -5.14 1.08
N ASN A 129 7.45 -5.67 1.17
CA ASN A 129 8.16 -6.14 -0.02
C ASN A 129 7.52 -7.44 -0.52
N LEU A 130 6.99 -7.43 -1.76
CA LEU A 130 6.39 -8.62 -2.38
C LEU A 130 7.43 -9.54 -3.01
N ASP A 131 8.61 -9.02 -3.30
CA ASP A 131 9.70 -9.73 -3.96
C ASP A 131 10.78 -10.08 -2.94
N LEU A 132 10.46 -11.11 -2.15
CA LEU A 132 11.40 -11.70 -1.19
C LEU A 132 12.14 -12.90 -1.82
N THR A 133 13.43 -12.99 -1.49
CA THR A 133 14.27 -14.16 -1.72
C THR A 133 13.88 -15.31 -0.78
N ASP A 134 14.37 -16.53 -1.05
CA ASP A 134 14.04 -17.69 -0.22
C ASP A 134 14.54 -17.52 1.22
N ASP A 135 15.69 -16.88 1.40
CA ASP A 135 16.28 -16.68 2.72
C ASP A 135 15.58 -15.56 3.48
N GLU A 136 15.23 -14.45 2.83
CA GLU A 136 14.41 -13.39 3.46
C GLU A 136 13.04 -13.92 3.91
N ILE A 137 12.44 -14.82 3.13
CA ILE A 137 11.19 -15.48 3.51
C ILE A 137 11.40 -16.31 4.79
N LYS A 138 12.44 -17.15 4.83
CA LYS A 138 12.73 -17.98 6.02
C LYS A 138 13.01 -17.11 7.24
N GLU A 139 13.75 -16.03 7.08
CA GLU A 139 14.02 -15.06 8.14
C GLU A 139 12.74 -14.38 8.62
N ALA A 140 11.88 -13.92 7.72
CA ALA A 140 10.59 -13.31 8.08
C ALA A 140 9.69 -14.28 8.84
N ILE A 141 9.62 -15.55 8.42
CA ILE A 141 8.90 -16.60 9.16
C ILE A 141 9.54 -16.83 10.54
N ALA A 142 10.86 -16.86 10.62
CA ALA A 142 11.57 -17.18 11.85
C ALA A 142 11.52 -16.05 12.89
N ASN A 143 11.70 -14.81 12.46
CA ASN A 143 11.86 -13.64 13.33
C ASN A 143 10.55 -12.88 13.53
N ASP A 144 9.76 -12.75 12.46
CA ASP A 144 8.56 -11.91 12.45
C ASP A 144 7.28 -12.73 12.53
N LYS A 145 7.38 -14.06 12.37
CA LYS A 145 6.25 -14.98 12.31
C LYS A 145 5.23 -14.59 11.23
N PHE A 146 5.64 -13.80 10.24
CA PHE A 146 4.80 -13.36 9.13
C PHE A 146 5.60 -13.39 7.84
N ALA A 147 5.06 -14.02 6.80
CA ALA A 147 5.57 -13.88 5.45
C ALA A 147 4.42 -13.83 4.44
N PHE A 148 4.58 -13.02 3.40
CA PHE A 148 3.68 -13.00 2.26
C PHE A 148 4.34 -13.69 1.06
N MET A 149 3.68 -14.71 0.54
CA MET A 149 4.12 -15.47 -0.64
C MET A 149 3.36 -14.96 -1.86
N PHE A 150 4.00 -14.11 -2.66
CA PHE A 150 3.38 -13.58 -3.86
C PHE A 150 3.34 -14.63 -4.99
N ALA A 151 2.13 -15.12 -5.32
CA ALA A 151 1.93 -16.29 -6.17
C ALA A 151 2.71 -16.31 -7.52
N PRO A 152 2.82 -15.19 -8.28
CA PRO A 152 3.59 -15.17 -9.53
C PRO A 152 5.07 -15.54 -9.37
N ASN A 153 5.65 -15.29 -8.19
CA ASN A 153 7.06 -15.60 -7.91
C ASN A 153 7.33 -17.09 -7.70
N PHE A 154 6.27 -17.88 -7.42
CA PHE A 154 6.37 -19.31 -7.16
C PHE A 154 5.86 -20.18 -8.29
N TYR A 155 4.91 -19.68 -9.07
CA TYR A 155 4.25 -20.43 -10.15
C TYR A 155 4.41 -19.74 -11.51
N PRO A 156 5.64 -19.46 -11.99
CA PRO A 156 5.87 -18.74 -13.25
C PRO A 156 5.28 -19.48 -14.45
N VAL A 157 5.16 -20.80 -14.38
CA VAL A 157 4.55 -21.65 -15.42
C VAL A 157 3.10 -21.25 -15.72
N LEU A 158 2.38 -20.68 -14.76
CA LEU A 158 1.00 -20.22 -14.95
C LEU A 158 0.88 -19.01 -15.89
N ALA A 159 1.98 -18.28 -16.13
CA ALA A 159 1.99 -17.16 -17.07
C ALA A 159 1.59 -17.59 -18.49
N LYS A 160 1.91 -18.83 -18.89
CA LYS A 160 1.56 -19.40 -20.20
C LYS A 160 0.04 -19.48 -20.44
N LEU A 161 -0.74 -19.66 -19.38
CA LEU A 161 -2.20 -19.79 -19.45
C LEU A 161 -2.92 -18.45 -19.25
N LYS A 162 -2.18 -17.35 -19.02
CA LYS A 162 -2.74 -16.04 -18.72
C LYS A 162 -3.67 -15.55 -19.84
N ASP A 163 -3.23 -15.63 -21.09
CA ASP A 163 -3.99 -15.13 -22.23
C ASP A 163 -5.22 -15.98 -22.52
N VAL A 164 -5.11 -17.31 -22.41
CA VAL A 164 -6.25 -18.23 -22.54
C VAL A 164 -7.29 -17.91 -21.49
N ARG A 165 -6.91 -17.83 -20.21
CA ARG A 165 -7.83 -17.52 -19.11
C ARG A 165 -8.47 -16.14 -19.25
N LYS A 166 -7.70 -15.14 -19.68
CA LYS A 166 -8.21 -13.79 -19.95
C LYS A 166 -9.27 -13.79 -21.04
N LYS A 167 -9.05 -14.55 -22.12
CA LYS A 167 -10.01 -14.68 -23.24
C LYS A 167 -11.26 -15.47 -22.87
N LEU A 168 -11.13 -16.50 -22.02
CA LEU A 168 -12.28 -17.27 -21.53
C LEU A 168 -13.24 -16.40 -20.71
N ALA A 169 -12.71 -15.47 -19.91
CA ALA A 169 -13.48 -14.56 -19.06
C ALA A 169 -14.48 -15.24 -18.11
N THR A 170 -14.29 -16.53 -17.84
CA THR A 170 -15.07 -17.35 -16.91
C THR A 170 -14.14 -17.96 -15.85
N PRO A 171 -14.65 -18.28 -14.65
CA PRO A 171 -13.90 -19.04 -13.66
C PRO A 171 -13.44 -20.39 -14.24
N THR A 172 -12.31 -20.87 -13.74
CA THR A 172 -11.73 -22.18 -14.09
C THR A 172 -11.22 -22.84 -12.82
N ILE A 173 -10.77 -24.09 -12.92
CA ILE A 173 -10.12 -24.79 -11.80
C ILE A 173 -9.02 -23.96 -11.10
N PHE A 174 -8.31 -23.07 -11.82
CA PHE A 174 -7.28 -22.19 -11.25
C PHE A 174 -7.80 -21.18 -10.23
N ASN A 175 -9.10 -20.85 -10.25
CA ASN A 175 -9.73 -19.99 -9.24
C ASN A 175 -9.87 -20.71 -7.90
N LEU A 176 -10.04 -22.03 -7.91
CA LEU A 176 -10.13 -22.86 -6.70
C LEU A 176 -8.75 -23.29 -6.19
N LEU A 177 -7.76 -23.41 -7.09
CA LEU A 177 -6.42 -23.88 -6.76
C LEU A 177 -5.54 -22.88 -6.02
N GLY A 178 -5.79 -21.57 -6.10
CA GLY A 178 -4.92 -20.55 -5.47
C GLY A 178 -4.66 -20.80 -3.98
N PRO A 179 -5.71 -20.94 -3.14
CA PRO A 179 -5.60 -21.37 -1.74
C PRO A 179 -4.92 -22.73 -1.56
N LEU A 180 -5.10 -23.58 -2.56
CA LEU A 180 -4.47 -24.88 -2.78
C LEU A 180 -2.94 -24.87 -2.72
N LEU A 181 -2.29 -23.74 -2.97
CA LEU A 181 -0.93 -23.68 -3.52
C LEU A 181 0.06 -22.89 -2.65
N ASN A 182 -0.09 -22.86 -1.33
CA ASN A 182 0.93 -22.24 -0.48
C ASN A 182 2.30 -22.94 -0.66
N PRO A 183 3.38 -22.23 -1.06
CA PRO A 183 4.70 -22.83 -1.31
C PRO A 183 5.45 -23.29 -0.06
N ALA A 184 5.08 -22.79 1.13
CA ALA A 184 5.71 -23.14 2.40
C ALA A 184 5.17 -24.44 3.01
N GLY A 185 4.26 -25.13 2.31
CA GLY A 185 3.56 -26.31 2.83
C GLY A 185 2.15 -25.96 3.28
N ARG A 186 1.53 -26.86 4.05
CA ARG A 186 0.15 -26.74 4.51
C ARG A 186 0.01 -27.44 5.85
N GLU A 187 -0.43 -26.72 6.86
CA GLU A 187 -0.76 -27.33 8.16
C GLU A 187 -2.12 -26.84 8.64
N HIS A 188 -2.29 -25.52 8.73
CA HIS A 188 -3.51 -24.89 9.20
C HIS A 188 -4.05 -23.90 8.18
N ILE A 189 -5.31 -24.03 7.77
CA ILE A 189 -5.87 -23.17 6.72
C ILE A 189 -7.27 -22.67 7.11
N ILE A 190 -7.46 -21.36 7.01
CA ILE A 190 -8.77 -20.71 7.00
C ILE A 190 -9.08 -20.36 5.54
N LEU A 191 -9.99 -21.11 4.91
CA LEU A 191 -10.23 -21.05 3.47
C LEU A 191 -11.69 -20.68 3.17
N GLY A 192 -11.88 -19.48 2.61
CA GLY A 192 -13.18 -19.09 2.07
C GLY A 192 -13.31 -19.38 0.57
N VAL A 193 -14.49 -19.83 0.16
CA VAL A 193 -14.82 -20.06 -1.24
C VAL A 193 -15.91 -19.11 -1.73
N TYR A 194 -15.82 -18.67 -2.98
CA TYR A 194 -16.76 -17.71 -3.57
C TYR A 194 -18.18 -18.26 -3.78
N ASP A 195 -18.35 -19.59 -3.80
CA ASP A 195 -19.64 -20.25 -3.99
C ASP A 195 -19.74 -21.46 -3.05
N ALA A 196 -20.82 -21.51 -2.28
CA ALA A 196 -21.09 -22.55 -1.27
C ALA A 196 -20.99 -23.98 -1.81
N LYS A 197 -21.26 -24.20 -3.11
CA LYS A 197 -21.16 -25.54 -3.72
C LYS A 197 -19.73 -26.12 -3.67
N TYR A 198 -18.71 -25.27 -3.55
CA TYR A 198 -17.31 -25.71 -3.49
C TYR A 198 -16.82 -26.02 -2.07
N VAL A 199 -17.59 -25.69 -1.02
CA VAL A 199 -17.20 -26.00 0.37
C VAL A 199 -16.92 -27.49 0.57
N PRO A 200 -17.77 -28.45 0.10
CA PRO A 200 -17.48 -29.87 0.24
C PRO A 200 -16.26 -30.31 -0.56
N VAL A 201 -16.11 -29.81 -1.79
CA VAL A 201 -15.00 -30.18 -2.70
C VAL A 201 -13.65 -29.74 -2.13
N ILE A 202 -13.56 -28.52 -1.62
CA ILE A 202 -12.34 -28.00 -1.00
C ILE A 202 -12.05 -28.71 0.33
N ALA A 203 -13.07 -28.98 1.14
CA ALA A 203 -12.90 -29.73 2.40
C ALA A 203 -12.33 -31.14 2.15
N GLU A 204 -12.85 -31.84 1.13
CA GLU A 204 -12.33 -33.15 0.74
C GLU A 204 -10.90 -33.07 0.19
N ALA A 205 -10.58 -32.05 -0.62
CA ALA A 205 -9.22 -31.84 -1.11
C ALA A 205 -8.23 -31.59 0.04
N LEU A 206 -8.58 -30.75 1.03
CA LEU A 206 -7.75 -30.50 2.20
C LEU A 206 -7.57 -31.73 3.10
N PHE A 207 -8.63 -32.54 3.24
CA PHE A 207 -8.58 -33.80 3.98
C PHE A 207 -7.60 -34.78 3.32
N LYS A 208 -7.70 -34.97 2.00
CA LYS A 208 -6.79 -35.82 1.23
C LYS A 208 -5.35 -35.29 1.20
N LEU A 209 -5.15 -33.97 1.28
CA LEU A 209 -3.83 -33.35 1.44
C LEU A 209 -3.24 -33.54 2.84
N GLY A 210 -4.03 -33.98 3.83
CA GLY A 210 -3.57 -34.25 5.18
C GLY A 210 -3.27 -33.00 6.00
N THR A 211 -4.04 -31.91 5.82
CA THR A 211 -3.88 -30.74 6.70
C THR A 211 -4.22 -31.08 8.15
N THR A 212 -3.49 -30.49 9.11
CA THR A 212 -3.68 -30.73 10.54
C THR A 212 -5.07 -30.32 11.01
N LYS A 213 -5.46 -29.07 10.74
CA LYS A 213 -6.80 -28.55 11.00
C LYS A 213 -7.08 -27.40 10.06
N SER A 214 -8.21 -27.43 9.37
CA SER A 214 -8.62 -26.39 8.43
C SER A 214 -10.09 -26.07 8.56
N LEU A 215 -10.47 -24.81 8.33
CA LEU A 215 -11.85 -24.35 8.30
C LEU A 215 -12.18 -23.90 6.87
N VAL A 216 -13.15 -24.56 6.25
CA VAL A 216 -13.62 -24.24 4.89
C VAL A 216 -15.03 -23.68 4.96
N PHE A 217 -15.29 -22.54 4.33
CA PHE A 217 -16.59 -21.87 4.45
C PHE A 217 -16.95 -21.05 3.23
N HIS A 218 -18.22 -20.66 3.15
CA HIS A 218 -18.72 -19.61 2.27
C HIS A 218 -19.52 -18.61 3.12
N GLY A 219 -19.07 -17.36 3.17
CA GLY A 219 -19.53 -16.36 4.13
C GLY A 219 -20.55 -15.38 3.54
N ASN A 220 -21.83 -15.74 3.52
CA ASN A 220 -22.92 -14.83 3.11
C ASN A 220 -22.73 -14.19 1.72
N GLY A 221 -22.30 -14.97 0.72
CA GLY A 221 -21.97 -14.47 -0.61
C GLY A 221 -20.50 -14.07 -0.79
N LEU A 222 -19.69 -14.15 0.26
CA LEU A 222 -18.27 -13.81 0.27
C LEU A 222 -17.39 -15.05 0.43
N ASP A 223 -16.13 -14.93 0.01
CA ASP A 223 -15.06 -15.88 0.34
C ASP A 223 -14.25 -15.45 1.58
N GLU A 224 -14.87 -14.69 2.48
CA GLU A 224 -14.28 -14.21 3.73
C GLU A 224 -15.22 -14.48 4.92
N LEU A 225 -14.66 -14.77 6.11
CA LEU A 225 -15.47 -14.75 7.33
C LEU A 225 -15.84 -13.31 7.62
N SER A 226 -17.11 -12.98 7.46
CA SER A 226 -17.63 -11.63 7.69
C SER A 226 -18.72 -11.65 8.74
N THR A 227 -19.00 -10.48 9.30
CA THR A 227 -20.12 -10.29 10.23
C THR A 227 -21.45 -9.95 9.55
N LEU A 228 -21.61 -10.27 8.25
CA LEU A 228 -22.89 -10.08 7.55
C LEU A 228 -24.00 -11.03 8.03
N GLY A 229 -23.63 -12.17 8.61
CA GLY A 229 -24.56 -13.20 9.04
C GLY A 229 -23.84 -14.48 9.48
N ASN A 230 -24.61 -15.44 9.96
CA ASN A 230 -24.10 -16.73 10.44
C ASN A 230 -23.58 -17.56 9.26
N VAL A 231 -22.53 -18.35 9.49
CA VAL A 231 -21.79 -19.03 8.42
C VAL A 231 -21.81 -20.53 8.63
N LYS A 232 -22.19 -21.27 7.57
CA LYS A 232 -21.99 -22.72 7.52
C LYS A 232 -20.58 -23.01 7.01
N ALA A 233 -19.90 -23.92 7.69
CA ALA A 233 -18.53 -24.28 7.42
C ALA A 233 -18.33 -25.80 7.52
N LYS A 234 -17.19 -26.27 7.02
CA LYS A 234 -16.66 -27.60 7.29
C LYS A 234 -15.35 -27.46 8.05
N LEU A 235 -15.26 -28.15 9.18
CA LEU A 235 -14.02 -28.35 9.89
C LEU A 235 -13.35 -29.61 9.35
N VAL A 236 -12.14 -29.46 8.86
CA VAL A 236 -11.29 -30.55 8.37
C VAL A 236 -10.20 -30.79 9.40
N THR A 237 -10.02 -32.03 9.80
CA THR A 237 -8.91 -32.48 10.65
C THR A 237 -8.21 -33.64 9.96
N HIS A 238 -7.10 -34.10 10.52
CA HIS A 238 -6.42 -35.30 10.01
C HIS A 238 -7.32 -36.55 9.92
N ASP A 239 -8.33 -36.67 10.78
CA ASP A 239 -9.17 -37.88 10.88
C ASP A 239 -10.57 -37.72 10.29
N SER A 240 -11.09 -36.50 10.17
CA SER A 240 -12.49 -36.30 9.78
C SER A 240 -12.79 -34.95 9.14
N ILE A 241 -13.91 -34.92 8.41
CA ILE A 241 -14.58 -33.72 7.95
C ILE A 241 -15.92 -33.63 8.66
N SER A 242 -16.17 -32.56 9.41
CA SER A 242 -17.43 -32.35 10.13
C SER A 242 -18.09 -31.03 9.76
N ASP A 243 -19.42 -31.01 9.71
CA ASP A 243 -20.17 -29.77 9.55
C ASP A 243 -20.06 -28.89 10.80
N MET A 244 -20.03 -27.58 10.59
CA MET A 244 -19.96 -26.57 11.64
C MET A 244 -20.85 -25.38 11.27
N SER A 245 -21.47 -24.75 12.29
CA SER A 245 -22.11 -23.45 12.16
C SER A 245 -21.39 -22.42 13.01
N ILE A 246 -21.25 -21.21 12.48
CA ILE A 246 -20.63 -20.07 13.15
C ILE A 246 -21.73 -19.04 13.38
N GLU A 247 -22.21 -18.97 14.62
CA GLU A 247 -23.27 -18.06 15.05
C GLU A 247 -22.64 -16.79 15.65
N LEU A 248 -22.82 -15.63 15.00
CA LEU A 248 -22.16 -14.39 15.38
C LEU A 248 -22.49 -13.96 16.82
N GLN A 249 -23.73 -14.19 17.25
CA GLN A 249 -24.21 -13.83 18.58
C GLN A 249 -23.48 -14.62 19.68
N GLU A 250 -23.14 -15.88 19.43
CA GLU A 250 -22.42 -16.72 20.40
C GLU A 250 -20.98 -16.24 20.60
N LEU A 251 -20.42 -15.61 19.58
CA LEU A 251 -19.06 -15.04 19.58
C LEU A 251 -18.99 -13.63 20.15
N GLY A 252 -20.14 -12.97 20.40
CA GLY A 252 -20.20 -11.59 20.85
C GLY A 252 -19.87 -10.57 19.75
N LEU A 253 -20.14 -10.92 18.49
CA LEU A 253 -19.88 -10.07 17.33
C LEU A 253 -21.14 -9.35 16.88
N THR A 254 -20.99 -8.11 16.41
CA THR A 254 -22.10 -7.32 15.91
C THR A 254 -22.32 -7.56 14.43
N LYS A 255 -23.58 -7.74 14.02
CA LYS A 255 -23.93 -7.90 12.61
C LYS A 255 -23.64 -6.61 11.84
N ALA A 256 -22.77 -6.68 10.84
CA ALA A 256 -22.47 -5.57 9.93
C ALA A 256 -23.45 -5.51 8.75
N LYS A 257 -23.53 -4.36 8.09
CA LYS A 257 -24.16 -4.19 6.78
C LYS A 257 -23.10 -4.35 5.69
N ALA A 258 -23.53 -4.73 4.48
CA ALA A 258 -22.62 -4.85 3.33
C ALA A 258 -21.81 -3.57 3.08
N VAL A 259 -22.43 -2.40 3.25
CA VAL A 259 -21.77 -1.09 3.11
C VAL A 259 -20.62 -0.87 4.10
N ASP A 260 -20.69 -1.50 5.28
CA ASP A 260 -19.65 -1.36 6.31
C ASP A 260 -18.38 -2.14 5.95
N LEU A 261 -18.49 -3.13 5.06
CA LEU A 261 -17.39 -3.96 4.58
C LEU A 261 -16.93 -3.56 3.17
N ALA A 262 -17.59 -2.59 2.53
CA ALA A 262 -17.29 -2.16 1.18
C ALA A 262 -15.88 -1.56 1.10
N GLY A 263 -15.07 -2.10 0.19
CA GLY A 263 -13.73 -1.63 -0.14
C GLY A 263 -13.75 -0.58 -1.24
N GLY A 264 -12.55 -0.17 -1.64
CA GLY A 264 -12.30 0.81 -2.69
C GLY A 264 -11.06 0.46 -3.47
N ASP A 265 -10.30 1.47 -3.89
CA ASP A 265 -8.97 1.26 -4.47
C ASP A 265 -7.95 0.78 -3.42
N ARG A 266 -6.69 0.61 -3.84
CA ARG A 266 -5.61 0.19 -2.96
C ARG A 266 -5.36 1.15 -1.78
N MET A 267 -5.49 2.45 -2.01
CA MET A 267 -5.22 3.47 -1.00
C MET A 267 -6.30 3.45 0.07
N TYR A 268 -7.57 3.43 -0.34
CA TYR A 268 -8.71 3.34 0.57
C TYR A 268 -8.65 2.05 1.41
N ASN A 269 -8.35 0.91 0.77
CA ASN A 269 -8.16 -0.36 1.48
C ASN A 269 -7.03 -0.30 2.50
N GLY A 270 -5.86 0.22 2.09
CA GLY A 270 -4.70 0.39 2.96
C GLY A 270 -5.00 1.29 4.16
N GLN A 271 -5.58 2.46 3.93
CA GLN A 271 -5.96 3.41 4.97
C GLN A 271 -6.97 2.83 5.97
N MET A 272 -8.01 2.14 5.46
CA MET A 272 -9.01 1.51 6.33
C MET A 272 -8.42 0.37 7.17
N LEU A 273 -7.51 -0.43 6.60
CA LEU A 273 -6.78 -1.43 7.38
C LEU A 273 -5.88 -0.79 8.43
N ILE A 274 -5.08 0.24 8.10
CA ILE A 274 -4.23 0.95 9.06
C ILE A 274 -5.07 1.50 10.21
N LYS A 275 -6.16 2.22 9.88
CA LYS A 275 -7.08 2.79 10.87
C LYS A 275 -7.61 1.73 11.82
N THR A 276 -8.06 0.60 11.27
CA THR A 276 -8.61 -0.52 12.04
C THR A 276 -7.55 -1.18 12.94
N LEU A 277 -6.39 -1.49 12.36
CA LEU A 277 -5.29 -2.19 13.03
C LEU A 277 -4.57 -1.31 14.07
N ASN A 278 -4.75 0.02 14.01
CA ASN A 278 -4.34 0.97 15.04
C ASN A 278 -5.41 1.16 16.14
N GLY A 279 -6.40 0.29 16.21
CA GLY A 279 -7.37 0.23 17.31
C GLY A 279 -8.58 1.14 17.13
N THR A 280 -8.70 1.86 16.02
CA THR A 280 -9.95 2.57 15.72
C THR A 280 -11.00 1.55 15.30
N HIS A 281 -12.14 1.53 15.99
CA HIS A 281 -13.26 0.67 15.62
C HIS A 281 -13.86 1.11 14.27
N THR A 282 -13.93 0.19 13.32
CA THR A 282 -14.47 0.37 11.95
C THR A 282 -15.43 -0.77 11.61
N GLY A 283 -16.12 -0.69 10.47
CA GLY A 283 -17.04 -1.73 9.99
C GLY A 283 -16.43 -3.12 9.84
N ILE A 284 -15.11 -3.21 9.64
CA ILE A 284 -14.40 -4.49 9.47
C ILE A 284 -13.78 -5.03 10.75
N SER A 285 -13.79 -4.29 11.88
CA SER A 285 -13.08 -4.68 13.11
C SER A 285 -13.47 -6.07 13.60
N ASP A 286 -14.77 -6.33 13.70
CA ASP A 286 -15.30 -7.63 14.12
C ASP A 286 -15.03 -8.74 13.08
N SER A 287 -15.00 -8.41 11.79
CA SER A 287 -14.66 -9.37 10.73
C SER A 287 -13.16 -9.74 10.77
N LEU A 288 -12.27 -8.77 11.06
CA LEU A 288 -10.84 -9.06 11.28
C LEU A 288 -10.67 -9.97 12.50
N ALA A 289 -11.36 -9.64 13.61
CA ALA A 289 -11.31 -10.43 14.83
C ALA A 289 -11.87 -11.85 14.64
N LEU A 290 -12.92 -12.01 13.81
CA LEU A 290 -13.47 -13.32 13.45
C LEU A 290 -12.45 -14.19 12.69
N ASN A 291 -11.79 -13.63 11.67
CA ASN A 291 -10.77 -14.37 10.91
C ASN A 291 -9.55 -14.72 11.78
N ALA A 292 -9.04 -13.75 12.54
CA ALA A 292 -7.90 -13.97 13.43
C ALA A 292 -8.24 -14.95 14.57
N GLY A 293 -9.45 -14.88 15.11
CA GLY A 293 -9.95 -15.79 16.13
C GLY A 293 -10.12 -17.21 15.63
N ALA A 294 -10.64 -17.38 14.40
CA ALA A 294 -10.68 -18.67 13.73
C ALA A 294 -9.28 -19.24 13.53
N ALA A 295 -8.32 -18.42 13.10
CA ALA A 295 -6.94 -18.82 12.93
C ALA A 295 -6.29 -19.27 14.26
N LEU A 296 -6.50 -18.52 15.36
CA LEU A 296 -6.02 -18.89 16.70
C LEU A 296 -6.56 -20.25 17.16
N TRP A 297 -7.85 -20.50 16.94
CA TRP A 297 -8.49 -21.76 17.31
C TRP A 297 -8.09 -22.94 16.42
N VAL A 298 -7.94 -22.71 15.12
CA VAL A 298 -7.52 -23.74 14.17
C VAL A 298 -6.05 -24.12 14.40
N TYR A 299 -5.18 -23.15 14.70
CA TYR A 299 -3.78 -23.40 15.05
C TYR A 299 -3.60 -24.07 16.43
N GLY A 300 -4.59 -23.93 17.33
CA GLY A 300 -4.57 -24.52 18.68
C GLY A 300 -4.09 -23.58 19.79
N ASN A 301 -3.93 -22.28 19.51
CA ASN A 301 -3.63 -21.26 20.52
C ASN A 301 -4.87 -20.77 21.30
N ALA A 302 -6.06 -21.23 20.92
CA ALA A 302 -7.31 -21.02 21.66
C ALA A 302 -8.11 -22.34 21.69
N ASN A 303 -8.79 -22.63 22.80
CA ASN A 303 -9.54 -23.88 22.97
C ASN A 303 -10.88 -23.88 22.22
N SER A 304 -11.38 -22.70 21.83
CA SER A 304 -12.60 -22.55 21.06
C SER A 304 -12.55 -21.33 20.12
N LEU A 305 -13.42 -21.32 19.10
CA LEU A 305 -13.58 -20.15 18.23
C LEU A 305 -13.93 -18.89 19.04
N LYS A 306 -14.84 -19.01 20.02
CA LYS A 306 -15.24 -17.91 20.91
C LYS A 306 -14.08 -17.33 21.70
N GLU A 307 -13.22 -18.18 22.24
CA GLU A 307 -12.00 -17.75 22.93
C GLU A 307 -11.04 -17.04 21.97
N GLY A 308 -10.81 -17.62 20.79
CA GLY A 308 -9.95 -17.03 19.76
C GLY A 308 -10.44 -15.63 19.34
N VAL A 309 -11.74 -15.47 19.11
CA VAL A 309 -12.34 -14.17 18.77
C VAL A 309 -12.15 -13.15 19.88
N LYS A 310 -12.36 -13.53 21.15
CA LYS A 310 -12.13 -12.63 22.29
C LYS A 310 -10.67 -12.17 22.39
N VAL A 311 -9.72 -13.08 22.19
CA VAL A 311 -8.28 -12.74 22.17
C VAL A 311 -7.98 -11.76 21.04
N ALA A 312 -8.52 -12.02 19.84
CA ALA A 312 -8.33 -11.15 18.69
C ALA A 312 -8.96 -9.76 18.88
N GLN A 313 -10.17 -9.66 19.45
CA GLN A 313 -10.81 -8.39 19.78
C GLN A 313 -9.99 -7.59 20.80
N ALA A 314 -9.52 -8.25 21.86
CA ALA A 314 -8.68 -7.61 22.88
C ALA A 314 -7.36 -7.10 22.27
N ARG A 315 -6.72 -7.88 21.39
CA ARG A 315 -5.51 -7.45 20.69
C ARG A 315 -5.78 -6.30 19.73
N LEU A 316 -6.88 -6.32 18.99
CA LEU A 316 -7.27 -5.25 18.07
C LEU A 316 -7.54 -3.94 18.81
N ALA A 317 -8.22 -3.99 19.95
CA ALA A 317 -8.51 -2.83 20.78
C ALA A 317 -7.25 -2.14 21.34
N GLN A 318 -6.15 -2.87 21.53
CA GLN A 318 -4.87 -2.29 21.92
C GLN A 318 -4.24 -1.44 20.79
N GLY A 319 -4.67 -1.62 19.54
CA GLY A 319 -4.10 -0.93 18.39
C GLY A 319 -2.63 -1.31 18.13
N ASP A 320 -1.90 -0.44 17.43
CA ASP A 320 -0.48 -0.62 17.13
C ASP A 320 -0.11 -2.01 16.58
N ILE A 321 -1.01 -2.63 15.81
CA ILE A 321 -0.73 -3.93 15.16
C ILE A 321 0.20 -3.72 13.99
N VAL A 322 -0.10 -2.69 13.19
CA VAL A 322 0.85 -2.16 12.21
C VAL A 322 1.66 -1.10 12.96
N GLN A 323 2.57 -1.53 13.84
CA GLN A 323 3.58 -0.58 14.30
C GLN A 323 4.34 -0.11 13.05
N LEU A 324 4.18 1.17 12.73
CA LEU A 324 4.94 1.92 11.72
C LEU A 324 6.45 1.58 11.78
N ASN A 325 6.93 1.12 12.93
CA ASN A 325 8.31 0.75 13.22
C ASN A 325 8.87 -0.44 12.40
N LYS A 326 8.12 -1.48 12.01
CA LYS A 326 8.72 -2.58 11.21
C LYS A 326 8.74 -2.30 9.72
N LEU A 327 7.73 -1.56 9.26
CA LEU A 327 7.62 -1.13 7.88
C LEU A 327 8.62 -0.03 7.55
N GLN A 328 8.74 0.96 8.45
CA GLN A 328 9.84 1.90 8.41
C GLN A 328 11.17 1.17 8.53
N GLN A 329 11.35 0.15 9.39
CA GLN A 329 12.62 -0.60 9.45
C GLN A 329 12.95 -1.39 8.18
N ILE A 330 11.97 -1.99 7.48
CA ILE A 330 12.21 -2.72 6.21
C ILE A 330 12.44 -1.76 5.05
N ILE A 331 11.71 -0.64 4.98
CA ILE A 331 11.95 0.46 4.03
C ILE A 331 13.33 1.09 4.31
N HIS A 332 13.67 1.34 5.58
CA HIS A 332 14.95 1.87 6.02
C HIS A 332 16.09 0.86 5.73
N ARG A 333 15.89 -0.45 5.89
CA ARG A 333 16.89 -1.48 5.52
C ARG A 333 17.07 -1.63 4.01
N LYS A 334 16.02 -1.48 3.21
CA LYS A 334 16.08 -1.59 1.75
C LYS A 334 16.58 -0.31 1.06
N TYR A 335 16.50 0.84 1.74
CA TYR A 335 16.89 2.16 1.21
C TYR A 335 18.04 2.86 1.98
N GLN A 336 18.76 2.19 2.89
CA GLN A 336 19.91 2.81 3.54
C GLN A 336 21.23 2.65 2.77
N ALA A 337 21.65 3.73 2.13
CA ALA A 337 22.39 4.73 2.90
C ALA A 337 21.48 5.97 3.02
N PRO A 338 21.56 6.79 4.09
CA PRO A 338 21.12 8.16 3.94
C PRO A 338 21.92 8.74 2.77
N GLN A 339 21.27 8.88 1.60
CA GLN A 339 21.76 9.85 0.63
C GLN A 339 21.75 11.15 1.41
N LYS A 340 22.93 11.70 1.67
CA LYS A 340 23.07 13.00 2.31
C LYS A 340 22.21 13.98 1.50
N ARG A 341 21.02 14.30 2.01
CA ARG A 341 20.12 15.25 1.35
C ARG A 341 20.78 16.61 1.37
N LYS A 342 20.49 17.40 0.35
CA LYS A 342 20.99 18.77 0.27
C LYS A 342 20.22 19.59 1.29
N SER A 343 20.92 20.33 2.13
CA SER A 343 20.28 21.16 3.15
C SER A 343 19.83 22.48 2.55
N MET A 344 18.51 22.75 2.56
CA MET A 344 17.96 24.05 2.21
C MET A 344 18.34 25.09 3.25
N LYS A 345 18.34 24.72 4.54
CA LYS A 345 18.84 25.59 5.61
C LYS A 345 20.25 26.11 5.31
N ALA A 346 21.18 25.21 4.96
CA ALA A 346 22.55 25.59 4.61
C ALA A 346 22.63 26.39 3.30
N ALA A 347 21.85 26.02 2.29
CA ALA A 347 21.87 26.70 0.98
C ALA A 347 21.35 28.15 1.05
N LEU A 348 20.34 28.40 1.90
CA LEU A 348 19.83 29.75 2.16
C LEU A 348 20.87 30.62 2.87
N LEU A 349 21.46 30.12 3.97
CA LEU A 349 22.46 30.85 4.75
C LEU A 349 23.78 31.10 3.99
N ALA A 350 24.05 30.34 2.93
CA ALA A 350 25.26 30.48 2.11
C ALA A 350 25.20 31.64 1.09
N LYS A 351 24.07 32.35 0.96
CA LYS A 351 23.87 33.40 -0.05
C LYS A 351 23.36 34.68 0.59
N GLU A 352 23.95 35.82 0.22
CA GLU A 352 23.44 37.15 0.63
C GLU A 352 22.07 37.47 0.01
N PHE A 353 21.81 36.95 -1.19
CA PHE A 353 20.52 37.05 -1.87
C PHE A 353 20.00 35.64 -2.18
N ALA A 354 19.35 35.01 -1.20
CA ALA A 354 18.85 33.65 -1.31
C ALA A 354 17.42 33.62 -1.88
N VAL A 355 17.26 32.98 -3.04
CA VAL A 355 15.96 32.81 -3.71
C VAL A 355 15.66 31.33 -3.88
N ILE A 356 14.56 30.87 -3.30
CA ILE A 356 13.93 29.60 -3.64
C ILE A 356 13.09 29.86 -4.89
N SER A 357 13.54 29.32 -6.02
CA SER A 357 12.91 29.57 -7.32
C SER A 357 11.88 28.48 -7.63
N GLU A 358 10.61 28.86 -7.67
CA GLU A 358 9.50 27.94 -7.90
C GLU A 358 9.18 27.79 -9.39
N ILE A 359 9.05 26.55 -9.83
CA ILE A 359 8.57 26.19 -11.16
C ILE A 359 7.05 26.13 -11.10
N LYS A 360 6.40 27.19 -11.59
CA LYS A 360 4.95 27.36 -11.51
C LYS A 360 4.33 27.58 -12.88
N ARG A 361 3.57 26.59 -13.36
CA ARG A 361 2.83 26.64 -14.64
C ARG A 361 1.45 27.28 -14.49
N ALA A 362 0.76 26.99 -13.38
CA ALA A 362 -0.57 27.50 -13.09
C ALA A 362 -0.77 27.74 -11.59
N SER A 363 -1.91 28.31 -11.21
CA SER A 363 -2.40 28.31 -9.82
C SER A 363 -3.91 28.42 -9.76
N PRO A 364 -4.56 28.02 -8.64
CA PRO A 364 -5.99 28.19 -8.46
C PRO A 364 -6.47 29.65 -8.59
N SER A 365 -5.68 30.61 -8.09
CA SER A 365 -6.06 32.03 -8.09
C SER A 365 -5.82 32.74 -9.42
N ALA A 366 -4.75 32.41 -10.14
CA ALA A 366 -4.35 33.10 -11.37
C ALA A 366 -4.62 32.30 -12.66
N GLY A 367 -5.10 31.06 -12.55
CA GLY A 367 -5.23 30.16 -13.69
C GLY A 367 -3.86 29.84 -14.30
N HIS A 368 -3.78 29.86 -15.63
CA HIS A 368 -2.52 29.67 -16.36
C HIS A 368 -1.57 30.85 -16.13
N ILE A 369 -0.32 30.56 -15.73
CA ILE A 369 0.71 31.56 -15.44
C ILE A 369 1.76 31.60 -16.54
N ALA A 370 2.30 30.43 -16.93
CA ALA A 370 3.37 30.35 -17.91
C ALA A 370 3.43 28.97 -18.59
N ASN A 371 3.84 28.97 -19.86
CA ASN A 371 4.17 27.75 -20.60
C ASN A 371 5.61 27.34 -20.27
N ILE A 372 5.78 26.60 -19.17
CA ILE A 372 7.06 25.97 -18.83
C ILE A 372 7.04 24.57 -19.44
N GLY A 373 7.92 24.33 -20.42
CA GLY A 373 8.13 23.02 -21.04
C GLY A 373 8.77 22.04 -20.07
N ASP A 374 10.00 21.61 -20.38
CA ASP A 374 10.76 20.73 -19.50
C ASP A 374 11.13 21.43 -18.19
N PRO A 375 10.66 20.96 -17.02
CA PRO A 375 10.95 21.58 -15.73
C PRO A 375 12.44 21.59 -15.41
N LEU A 376 13.21 20.60 -15.89
CA LEU A 376 14.65 20.54 -15.66
C LEU A 376 15.38 21.69 -16.36
N ILE A 377 14.99 22.03 -17.59
CA ILE A 377 15.59 23.17 -18.31
C ILE A 377 15.40 24.45 -17.51
N ARG A 378 14.17 24.69 -17.02
CA ARG A 378 13.87 25.86 -16.20
C ARG A 378 14.63 25.85 -14.87
N ALA A 379 14.75 24.69 -14.23
CA ALA A 379 15.53 24.55 -13.01
C ALA A 379 17.00 24.92 -13.23
N LEU A 380 17.62 24.44 -14.32
CA LEU A 380 19.01 24.74 -14.67
C LEU A 380 19.22 26.23 -14.98
N GLU A 381 18.26 26.89 -15.64
CA GLU A 381 18.28 28.34 -15.83
C GLU A 381 18.33 29.06 -14.48
N TYR A 382 17.40 28.77 -13.57
CA TYR A 382 17.36 29.37 -12.23
C TYR A 382 18.65 29.11 -11.44
N VAL A 383 19.19 27.89 -11.50
CA VAL A 383 20.49 27.55 -10.88
C VAL A 383 21.61 28.42 -11.46
N SER A 384 21.68 28.59 -12.78
CA SER A 384 22.69 29.43 -13.45
C SER A 384 22.59 30.93 -13.04
N TYR A 385 21.37 31.38 -12.72
CA TYR A 385 21.13 32.74 -12.23
C TYR A 385 21.43 32.90 -10.75
N GLY A 386 21.56 31.80 -10.01
CA GLY A 386 22.04 31.79 -8.63
C GLY A 386 20.98 31.42 -7.60
N ALA A 387 19.92 30.72 -8.00
CA ALA A 387 18.92 30.15 -7.09
C ALA A 387 19.58 29.41 -5.91
N ALA A 388 19.01 29.59 -4.73
CA ALA A 388 19.42 28.91 -3.50
C ALA A 388 18.84 27.50 -3.42
N ALA A 389 17.60 27.34 -3.89
CA ALA A 389 16.90 26.07 -3.99
C ALA A 389 15.90 26.12 -5.15
N ILE A 390 15.45 24.95 -5.60
CA ILE A 390 14.38 24.84 -6.60
C ILE A 390 13.14 24.29 -5.92
N SER A 391 12.00 24.98 -6.10
CA SER A 391 10.69 24.51 -5.63
C SER A 391 9.90 23.95 -6.82
N VAL A 392 9.45 22.72 -6.71
CA VAL A 392 8.67 22.03 -7.75
C VAL A 392 7.27 21.80 -7.23
N LEU A 393 6.28 22.42 -7.88
CA LEU A 393 4.87 22.14 -7.62
C LEU A 393 4.53 20.77 -8.21
N THR A 394 4.01 19.87 -7.37
CA THR A 394 3.66 18.49 -7.79
C THR A 394 2.15 18.24 -7.84
N ASP A 395 1.36 19.14 -7.26
CA ASP A 395 -0.10 19.08 -7.28
C ASP A 395 -0.67 19.36 -8.68
N ALA A 396 -1.66 18.57 -9.09
CA ALA A 396 -2.27 18.64 -10.40
C ALA A 396 -2.98 19.99 -10.68
N GLY A 397 -3.47 20.67 -9.64
CA GLY A 397 -4.09 22.00 -9.72
C GLY A 397 -3.10 23.10 -10.14
N PHE A 398 -1.80 22.86 -10.01
CA PHE A 398 -0.74 23.74 -10.51
C PHE A 398 -0.17 23.30 -11.86
N ASN A 399 -0.76 22.25 -12.46
CA ASN A 399 -0.25 21.54 -13.63
C ASN A 399 1.17 20.97 -13.39
N GLY A 400 1.38 20.44 -12.17
CA GLY A 400 2.61 19.78 -11.72
C GLY A 400 2.45 18.26 -11.61
N SER A 401 3.55 17.56 -11.33
CA SER A 401 3.55 16.11 -11.10
C SER A 401 4.77 15.63 -10.32
N MET A 402 4.67 14.46 -9.69
CA MET A 402 5.85 13.78 -9.09
C MET A 402 6.92 13.41 -10.13
N GLU A 403 6.55 13.26 -11.41
CA GLU A 403 7.52 13.08 -12.50
C GLU A 403 8.36 14.33 -12.73
N ASP A 404 7.76 15.53 -12.65
CA ASP A 404 8.50 16.78 -12.74
C ASP A 404 9.53 16.88 -11.59
N LEU A 405 9.12 16.52 -10.36
CA LEU A 405 10.00 16.48 -9.20
C LEU A 405 11.18 15.54 -9.42
N ARG A 406 10.92 14.29 -9.84
CA ARG A 406 11.95 13.30 -10.11
C ARG A 406 12.93 13.78 -11.17
N ARG A 407 12.40 14.34 -12.26
CA ARG A 407 13.21 14.85 -13.38
C ARG A 407 14.14 15.99 -12.95
N VAL A 408 13.64 16.94 -12.16
CA VAL A 408 14.45 18.05 -11.63
C VAL A 408 15.48 17.53 -10.62
N SER A 409 15.08 16.66 -9.70
CA SER A 409 15.96 16.06 -8.72
C SER A 409 17.13 15.31 -9.38
N ASP A 410 16.83 14.42 -10.33
CA ASP A 410 17.85 13.62 -11.04
C ASP A 410 18.83 14.50 -11.82
N GLY A 411 18.33 15.57 -12.45
CA GLY A 411 19.16 16.51 -13.20
C GLY A 411 20.02 17.42 -12.33
N LEU A 412 19.64 17.63 -11.07
CA LEU A 412 20.38 18.46 -10.10
C LEU A 412 21.13 17.63 -9.04
N LYS A 413 21.23 16.31 -9.21
CA LYS A 413 21.81 15.41 -8.20
C LYS A 413 23.26 15.76 -7.81
N ASP A 414 24.05 16.22 -8.77
CA ASP A 414 25.48 16.53 -8.60
C ASP A 414 25.71 18.02 -8.28
N MET A 415 24.62 18.81 -8.17
CA MET A 415 24.67 20.23 -7.85
C MET A 415 24.28 20.45 -6.38
N PRO A 416 24.93 21.38 -5.65
CA PRO A 416 24.63 21.66 -4.25
C PRO A 416 23.36 22.53 -4.09
N VAL A 417 22.32 22.27 -4.87
CA VAL A 417 21.05 23.01 -4.87
C VAL A 417 19.92 22.05 -4.47
N PRO A 418 19.29 22.24 -3.30
CA PRO A 418 18.21 21.38 -2.83
C PRO A 418 16.93 21.57 -3.65
N VAL A 419 16.15 20.50 -3.72
CA VAL A 419 14.85 20.46 -4.41
C VAL A 419 13.73 20.26 -3.40
N LEU A 420 12.83 21.23 -3.35
CA LEU A 420 11.61 21.23 -2.54
C LEU A 420 10.46 20.60 -3.34
N CYS A 421 9.84 19.57 -2.78
CA CYS A 421 8.54 19.08 -3.22
C CYS A 421 7.44 19.96 -2.60
N LYS A 422 6.80 20.77 -3.44
CA LYS A 422 5.75 21.69 -3.01
C LYS A 422 4.38 21.10 -3.35
N ASP A 423 3.75 20.54 -2.33
CA ASP A 423 2.43 19.91 -2.38
C ASP A 423 1.71 20.07 -1.03
N PHE A 424 0.42 19.78 -1.01
CA PHE A 424 -0.35 19.65 0.23
C PHE A 424 -0.06 18.29 0.88
N MET A 425 0.98 18.25 1.70
CA MET A 425 1.36 17.08 2.49
C MET A 425 0.38 16.85 3.63
N VAL A 426 -0.64 16.01 3.41
CA VAL A 426 -1.70 15.73 4.40
C VAL A 426 -1.63 14.32 4.98
N THR A 427 -0.80 13.44 4.41
CA THR A 427 -0.63 12.06 4.85
C THR A 427 0.83 11.58 4.78
N PRO A 428 1.26 10.65 5.66
CA PRO A 428 2.61 10.08 5.63
C PRO A 428 3.04 9.42 4.30
N PRO A 429 2.17 8.73 3.53
CA PRO A 429 2.55 8.16 2.23
C PRO A 429 3.03 9.21 1.22
N GLN A 430 2.49 10.43 1.25
CA GLN A 430 2.95 11.51 0.36
C GLN A 430 4.40 11.93 0.67
N ILE A 431 4.81 11.86 1.95
CA ILE A 431 6.20 12.11 2.36
C ILE A 431 7.12 11.04 1.78
N ALA A 432 6.72 9.77 1.87
CA ALA A 432 7.49 8.66 1.32
C ALA A 432 7.58 8.74 -0.22
N GLU A 433 6.50 9.16 -0.89
CA GLU A 433 6.47 9.38 -2.33
C GLU A 433 7.40 10.54 -2.75
N ALA A 434 7.36 11.67 -2.04
CA ALA A 434 8.27 12.79 -2.29
C ALA A 434 9.74 12.37 -2.12
N HIS A 435 10.05 11.64 -1.04
CA HIS A 435 11.37 11.07 -0.81
C HIS A 435 11.81 10.12 -1.95
N ALA A 436 10.92 9.22 -2.39
CA ALA A 436 11.21 8.27 -3.47
C ALA A 436 11.46 8.95 -4.82
N ASN A 437 10.89 10.14 -5.03
CA ASN A 437 11.11 10.98 -6.21
C ASN A 437 12.25 11.99 -6.03
N GLY A 438 13.06 11.85 -4.96
CA GLY A 438 14.31 12.58 -4.80
C GLY A 438 14.17 13.98 -4.18
N ALA A 439 13.06 14.29 -3.51
CA ALA A 439 12.97 15.51 -2.72
C ALA A 439 14.10 15.58 -1.67
N ASP A 440 14.64 16.78 -1.47
CA ASP A 440 15.49 17.11 -0.34
C ASP A 440 14.68 17.72 0.80
N VAL A 441 13.61 18.44 0.44
CA VAL A 441 12.74 19.18 1.36
C VAL A 441 11.28 18.96 0.98
N ILE A 442 10.38 18.97 1.95
CA ILE A 442 8.92 19.01 1.73
C ILE A 442 8.28 20.23 2.38
N LEU A 443 7.14 20.67 1.85
CA LEU A 443 6.30 21.70 2.45
C LEU A 443 5.32 21.09 3.46
N LEU A 444 5.24 21.67 4.66
CA LEU A 444 4.18 21.41 5.63
C LEU A 444 3.43 22.72 5.93
N ILE A 445 2.11 22.74 5.78
CA ILE A 445 1.30 23.94 6.00
C ILE A 445 0.55 23.79 7.32
N VAL A 446 0.88 24.60 8.33
CA VAL A 446 0.28 24.48 9.66
C VAL A 446 -1.22 24.73 9.62
N HIS A 447 -1.69 25.65 8.78
CA HIS A 447 -3.11 25.92 8.62
C HIS A 447 -3.93 24.65 8.24
N VAL A 448 -3.34 23.79 7.41
CA VAL A 448 -3.95 22.54 6.93
C VAL A 448 -3.80 21.41 7.96
N LEU A 449 -2.60 21.26 8.51
CA LEU A 449 -2.24 20.13 9.37
C LEU A 449 -2.59 20.33 10.85
N LYS A 450 -2.64 21.59 11.30
CA LYS A 450 -2.77 21.97 12.71
C LYS A 450 -1.70 21.24 13.53
N GLU A 451 -2.08 20.66 14.67
CA GLU A 451 -1.19 19.87 15.54
C GLU A 451 -0.51 18.67 14.85
N LYS A 452 -1.07 18.15 13.73
CA LYS A 452 -0.44 17.05 12.98
C LYS A 452 0.89 17.44 12.34
N THR A 453 1.20 18.74 12.26
CA THR A 453 2.48 19.23 11.74
C THR A 453 3.67 18.58 12.45
N LEU A 454 3.59 18.42 13.78
CA LEU A 454 4.63 17.78 14.59
C LEU A 454 4.89 16.32 14.17
N GLU A 455 3.82 15.55 13.95
CA GLU A 455 3.92 14.15 13.53
C GLU A 455 4.52 14.06 12.11
N MET A 456 4.03 14.89 11.19
CA MET A 456 4.48 14.92 9.80
C MET A 456 5.95 15.33 9.68
N ALA A 457 6.40 16.31 10.47
CA ALA A 457 7.81 16.73 10.51
C ALA A 457 8.73 15.60 10.99
N LYS A 458 8.37 14.93 12.10
CA LYS A 458 9.14 13.75 12.59
C LYS A 458 9.23 12.64 11.55
N ILE A 459 8.15 12.38 10.81
CA ILE A 459 8.15 11.39 9.74
C ILE A 459 9.08 11.82 8.62
N ALA A 460 9.00 13.07 8.15
CA ALA A 460 9.89 13.59 7.12
C ALA A 460 11.38 13.48 7.50
N HIS A 461 11.71 13.87 8.74
CA HIS A 461 13.07 13.72 9.29
C HIS A 461 13.52 12.26 9.33
N SER A 462 12.62 11.30 9.59
CA SER A 462 12.95 9.86 9.54
C SER A 462 13.32 9.36 8.14
N PHE A 463 12.90 10.07 7.08
CA PHE A 463 13.32 9.86 5.69
C PHE A 463 14.56 10.68 5.30
N GLY A 464 15.11 11.48 6.23
CA GLY A 464 16.23 12.39 5.97
C GLY A 464 15.87 13.64 5.19
N LEU A 465 14.58 13.96 5.06
CA LEU A 465 14.09 15.20 4.43
C LEU A 465 14.14 16.35 5.42
N GLU A 466 14.52 17.56 4.98
CA GLU A 466 14.21 18.78 5.73
C GLU A 466 12.74 19.18 5.52
N VAL A 467 12.20 19.99 6.43
CA VAL A 467 10.85 20.54 6.31
C VAL A 467 10.85 22.07 6.25
N LEU A 468 10.15 22.61 5.26
CA LEU A 468 9.73 24.01 5.21
C LEU A 468 8.32 24.07 5.80
N VAL A 469 8.16 24.70 6.97
CA VAL A 469 6.88 24.81 7.66
C VAL A 469 6.28 26.20 7.44
N GLU A 470 5.16 26.25 6.74
CA GLU A 470 4.45 27.49 6.40
C GLU A 470 3.48 27.90 7.52
N VAL A 471 3.58 29.17 7.93
CA VAL A 471 2.79 29.79 9.00
C VAL A 471 2.23 31.16 8.56
N HIS A 472 1.09 31.54 9.14
CA HIS A 472 0.40 32.80 8.84
C HIS A 472 0.20 33.69 10.07
N ASN A 473 0.25 33.13 11.27
CA ASN A 473 -0.04 33.84 12.52
C ASN A 473 0.80 33.28 13.70
N PRO A 474 0.85 33.98 14.85
CA PRO A 474 1.64 33.54 16.01
C PRO A 474 1.29 32.15 16.54
N ASN A 475 0.02 31.73 16.50
CA ASN A 475 -0.36 30.39 16.98
C ASN A 475 0.20 29.30 16.06
N GLU A 476 0.19 29.52 14.75
CA GLU A 476 0.80 28.60 13.79
C GLU A 476 2.33 28.56 13.94
N LEU A 477 2.95 29.68 14.29
CA LEU A 477 4.38 29.75 14.60
C LEU A 477 4.75 28.88 15.81
N ASP A 478 3.96 28.90 16.89
CA ASP A 478 4.21 28.03 18.05
C ASP A 478 4.21 26.54 17.67
N ILE A 479 3.28 26.12 16.80
CA ILE A 479 3.22 24.76 16.28
C ILE A 479 4.44 24.45 15.41
N ALA A 480 4.85 25.36 14.54
CA ALA A 480 6.03 25.19 13.69
C ALA A 480 7.33 25.06 14.50
N LEU A 481 7.46 25.85 15.58
CA LEU A 481 8.60 25.76 16.50
C LEU A 481 8.58 24.44 17.28
N ALA A 482 7.41 23.99 17.74
CA ALA A 482 7.26 22.71 18.41
C ALA A 482 7.56 21.52 17.48
N ALA A 483 7.27 21.66 16.18
CA ALA A 483 7.57 20.68 15.13
C ALA A 483 9.05 20.60 14.73
N ASP A 484 9.91 21.43 15.32
CA ASP A 484 11.33 21.56 14.99
C ASP A 484 11.58 21.83 13.50
N ALA A 485 10.84 22.79 12.94
CA ALA A 485 10.99 23.20 11.55
C ALA A 485 12.46 23.57 11.22
N ASP A 486 12.98 23.01 10.11
CA ASP A 486 14.30 23.35 9.58
C ASP A 486 14.31 24.77 8.99
N VAL A 487 13.23 25.10 8.28
CA VAL A 487 12.96 26.42 7.70
C VAL A 487 11.52 26.82 8.01
N ILE A 488 11.31 28.06 8.46
CA ILE A 488 9.99 28.63 8.72
C ILE A 488 9.61 29.54 7.55
N GLY A 489 8.54 29.20 6.86
CA GLY A 489 7.96 30.00 5.78
C GLY A 489 6.88 30.93 6.31
N VAL A 490 7.03 32.25 6.11
CA VAL A 490 5.98 33.21 6.46
C VAL A 490 5.22 33.60 5.20
N ASN A 491 3.99 33.13 5.09
CA ASN A 491 3.14 33.39 3.94
C ASN A 491 2.32 34.68 4.15
N GLN A 492 2.49 35.64 3.24
CA GLN A 492 1.87 36.97 3.33
C GLN A 492 0.38 37.00 2.95
N ARG A 493 -0.20 35.85 2.57
CA ARG A 493 -1.56 35.73 2.07
C ARG A 493 -2.39 34.86 3.03
N ASP A 494 -3.57 35.34 3.45
CA ASP A 494 -4.50 34.50 4.21
C ASP A 494 -5.07 33.41 3.29
N LEU A 495 -5.01 32.14 3.72
CA LEU A 495 -5.49 31.01 2.92
C LEU A 495 -7.02 30.86 2.92
N ASN A 496 -7.75 31.56 3.80
CA ASN A 496 -9.21 31.51 3.87
C ASN A 496 -9.88 32.45 2.86
N ASP A 497 -9.30 33.63 2.62
CA ASP A 497 -9.89 34.65 1.76
C ASP A 497 -8.93 35.23 0.69
N PHE A 498 -7.68 34.76 0.66
CA PHE A 498 -6.61 35.19 -0.25
C PHE A 498 -6.22 36.67 -0.13
N SER A 499 -6.63 37.36 0.94
CA SER A 499 -6.24 38.74 1.21
C SER A 499 -4.77 38.84 1.65
N MET A 500 -4.14 39.98 1.37
CA MET A 500 -2.73 40.25 1.69
C MET A 500 -2.63 41.05 2.99
N HIS A 501 -1.83 40.59 3.94
CA HIS A 501 -1.61 41.25 5.24
C HIS A 501 -0.13 41.61 5.46
N PRO A 502 0.40 42.63 4.75
CA PRO A 502 1.81 43.00 4.84
C PRO A 502 2.25 43.47 6.24
N ASP A 503 1.34 43.98 7.08
CA ASP A 503 1.67 44.39 8.46
C ASP A 503 1.88 43.17 9.38
N GLN A 504 1.22 42.04 9.11
CA GLN A 504 1.43 40.79 9.88
C GLN A 504 2.80 40.16 9.58
N PHE A 505 3.33 40.37 8.38
CA PHE A 505 4.65 39.90 7.96
C PHE A 505 5.79 40.55 8.77
N ALA A 506 5.69 41.85 9.05
CA ALA A 506 6.70 42.59 9.82
C ALA A 506 6.64 42.32 11.33
N GLU A 507 5.48 41.90 11.87
CA GLU A 507 5.34 41.55 13.28
C GLU A 507 5.68 40.08 13.55
N LEU A 508 5.28 39.16 12.68
CA LEU A 508 5.53 37.72 12.90
C LEU A 508 7.02 37.39 12.86
N ILE A 509 7.79 38.03 11.99
CA ILE A 509 9.26 37.84 11.93
C ILE A 509 9.95 38.15 13.26
N LYS A 510 9.46 39.14 14.02
CA LYS A 510 10.04 39.52 15.33
C LYS A 510 9.84 38.43 16.38
N LEU A 511 8.87 37.55 16.18
CA LEU A 511 8.58 36.43 17.06
C LEU A 511 9.38 35.17 16.71
N ILE A 512 9.95 35.10 15.50
CA ILE A 512 10.76 33.96 15.07
C ILE A 512 12.15 34.04 15.73
N PRO A 513 12.58 33.01 16.47
CA PRO A 513 13.90 32.98 17.09
C PRO A 513 15.04 33.23 16.09
N ALA A 514 16.09 33.92 16.53
CA ALA A 514 17.21 34.33 15.67
C ALA A 514 18.03 33.15 15.11
N ASP A 515 17.98 31.99 15.75
CA ASP A 515 18.64 30.74 15.35
C ASP A 515 17.85 29.91 14.33
N ARG A 516 16.63 30.35 13.99
CA ARG A 516 15.77 29.71 12.99
C ARG A 516 15.89 30.42 11.64
N VAL A 517 15.99 29.62 10.58
CA VAL A 517 16.01 30.12 9.19
C VAL A 517 14.60 30.45 8.76
N LYS A 518 14.41 31.65 8.22
CA LYS A 518 13.10 32.22 7.90
C LYS A 518 13.05 32.67 6.45
N VAL A 519 11.99 32.25 5.75
CA VAL A 519 11.75 32.54 4.34
C VAL A 519 10.47 33.35 4.19
N ALA A 520 10.52 34.39 3.37
CA ALA A 520 9.33 35.14 2.97
C ALA A 520 8.62 34.47 1.80
N GLU A 521 7.32 34.25 1.92
CA GLU A 521 6.50 33.59 0.90
C GLU A 521 5.31 34.43 0.46
N SER A 522 4.92 34.28 -0.81
CA SER A 522 3.84 35.03 -1.46
C SER A 522 4.06 36.55 -1.51
N GLY A 523 3.34 37.26 -2.38
CA GLY A 523 3.37 38.72 -2.44
C GLY A 523 4.59 39.37 -3.11
N LEU A 524 5.67 38.62 -3.36
CA LEU A 524 6.91 39.13 -3.96
C LEU A 524 6.80 39.23 -5.49
N LYS A 525 6.60 40.46 -6.00
CA LYS A 525 6.39 40.72 -7.44
C LYS A 525 7.67 41.15 -8.15
N THR A 526 8.60 41.75 -7.42
CA THR A 526 9.82 42.34 -7.97
C THR A 526 11.06 41.97 -7.16
N ARG A 527 12.25 42.18 -7.74
CA ARG A 527 13.53 42.06 -7.01
C ARG A 527 13.59 43.01 -5.81
N GLU A 528 13.00 44.20 -5.94
CA GLU A 528 12.97 45.19 -4.85
C GLU A 528 12.14 44.69 -3.66
N ASP A 529 11.02 44.00 -3.91
CA ASP A 529 10.22 43.37 -2.86
C ASP A 529 11.03 42.30 -2.11
N ALA A 530 11.80 41.49 -2.84
CA ALA A 530 12.68 40.50 -2.25
C ALA A 530 13.78 41.14 -1.39
N LEU A 531 14.41 42.23 -1.87
CA LEU A 531 15.42 42.97 -1.10
C LEU A 531 14.82 43.62 0.16
N LYS A 532 13.58 44.11 0.10
CA LYS A 532 12.86 44.63 1.27
C LYS A 532 12.60 43.53 2.29
N ALA A 533 12.22 42.32 1.86
CA ALA A 533 12.04 41.18 2.76
C ALA A 533 13.36 40.82 3.47
N LEU A 534 14.48 40.74 2.74
CA LEU A 534 15.79 40.47 3.35
C LEU A 534 16.19 41.59 4.34
N ALA A 535 15.92 42.86 4.02
CA ALA A 535 16.19 43.98 4.92
C ALA A 535 15.34 43.95 6.20
N LEU A 536 14.18 43.28 6.19
CA LEU A 536 13.36 43.02 7.39
C LEU A 536 13.90 41.89 8.26
N GLY A 537 14.91 41.15 7.78
CA GLY A 537 15.60 40.09 8.52
C GLY A 537 15.27 38.67 8.07
N TYR A 538 14.62 38.49 6.91
CA TYR A 538 14.46 37.15 6.32
C TYR A 538 15.79 36.65 5.76
N ASP A 539 16.04 35.34 5.86
CA ASP A 539 17.24 34.70 5.32
C ASP A 539 17.11 34.35 3.84
N GLY A 540 15.88 34.35 3.31
CA GLY A 540 15.60 34.08 1.92
C GLY A 540 14.16 34.38 1.52
N VAL A 541 13.88 34.19 0.23
CA VAL A 541 12.55 34.41 -0.35
C VAL A 541 12.12 33.25 -1.24
N LEU A 542 10.84 32.89 -1.24
CA LEU A 542 10.25 31.94 -2.19
C LEU A 542 9.47 32.71 -3.26
N VAL A 543 9.90 32.57 -4.52
CA VAL A 543 9.35 33.32 -5.65
C VAL A 543 8.90 32.35 -6.73
N GLY A 544 7.61 32.39 -7.06
CA GLY A 544 7.01 31.56 -8.12
C GLY A 544 6.43 32.39 -9.25
N GLU A 545 5.27 33.01 -9.00
CA GLU A 545 4.52 33.69 -10.06
C GLU A 545 5.33 34.78 -10.78
N ALA A 546 6.10 35.61 -10.05
CA ALA A 546 6.92 36.65 -10.66
C ALA A 546 8.01 36.08 -11.57
N LEU A 547 8.72 35.02 -11.13
CA LEU A 547 9.75 34.37 -11.94
C LEU A 547 9.15 33.69 -13.17
N SER A 548 8.02 33.02 -13.02
CA SER A 548 7.34 32.34 -14.13
C SER A 548 6.86 33.30 -15.23
N ARG A 549 6.47 34.53 -14.87
CA ARG A 549 5.94 35.53 -15.82
C ARG A 549 7.03 36.31 -16.57
N LEU A 550 8.29 36.26 -16.12
CA LEU A 550 9.37 36.99 -16.78
C LEU A 550 9.83 36.26 -18.04
N ASP A 551 9.88 36.98 -19.16
CA ASP A 551 10.51 36.49 -20.41
C ASP A 551 11.99 36.18 -20.19
N ASN A 552 12.66 36.98 -19.36
CA ASN A 552 14.04 36.75 -18.91
C ASN A 552 14.11 36.77 -17.37
N PRO A 553 14.03 35.60 -16.70
CA PRO A 553 14.13 35.49 -15.25
C PRO A 553 15.46 35.98 -14.66
N ALA A 554 16.55 36.07 -15.45
CA ALA A 554 17.86 36.55 -14.99
C ALA A 554 17.79 37.97 -14.41
N THR A 555 16.87 38.78 -14.93
CA THR A 555 16.62 40.16 -14.47
C THR A 555 16.22 40.22 -13.00
N PHE A 556 15.49 39.22 -12.49
CA PHE A 556 15.14 39.13 -11.06
C PHE A 556 16.37 38.93 -10.17
N PHE A 557 17.39 38.24 -10.70
CA PHE A 557 18.67 38.02 -10.04
C PHE A 557 19.66 39.18 -10.26
N GLY A 558 19.28 40.21 -11.02
CA GLY A 558 20.16 41.33 -11.37
C GLY A 558 21.25 40.96 -12.38
N LYS A 559 20.96 39.99 -13.26
CA LYS A 559 21.86 39.47 -14.29
C LYS A 559 21.38 39.79 -15.70
#